data_AF-A0A1X9LGV6-F1
#
_entry.id   AF-A0A1X9LGV6-F1
#
_cell.length_a   1.000
_cell.length_b   1.000
_cell.length_c   1.000
_cell.angle_alpha   90.00
_cell.angle_beta   90.00
_cell.angle_gamma   90.00
#
_symmetry.space_group_name_H-M   'P 1'
#
loop_
_entity.id
_entity.type
_entity.pdbx_description
1 polymer ?
#
loop_
_entity_poly.entity_id
_entity_poly.type
_entity_poly.pdbx_seq_one_letter_code
_entity_poly.pdbx_strand_id
1 'polypeptide(L)'
;MAAKWIARILGIVVALLAIAGLFVEGDHLGGFANVDLTLDIARIVIAVALLWVGFGRVTRTALSTVLAVVGVVYVLMGIVALFDAEMFGLLPTGFTGFDIAFHIVAGLVALVGAFLPAATEPRTAADGPAVATGR
;
A
#
# COMPACT_ATOMS: atom_id res chain seq x y z
N MET A 1 -9.42 -8.52 8.57
CA MET A 1 -8.19 -8.40 9.38
C MET A 1 -6.94 -8.31 8.49
N ALA A 2 -6.65 -9.32 7.66
CA ALA A 2 -5.45 -9.35 6.80
C ALA A 2 -5.26 -8.12 5.89
N ALA A 3 -6.29 -7.68 5.15
CA ALA A 3 -6.20 -6.51 4.28
C ALA A 3 -5.83 -5.20 5.04
N LYS A 4 -6.28 -5.04 6.28
CA LYS A 4 -5.88 -3.90 7.13
C LYS A 4 -4.41 -3.99 7.52
N TRP A 5 -3.91 -5.18 7.83
CA TRP A 5 -2.50 -5.39 8.11
C TRP A 5 -1.62 -5.11 6.90
N ILE A 6 -2.03 -5.57 5.71
CA ILE A 6 -1.36 -5.25 4.45
C ILE A 6 -1.27 -3.73 4.27
N ALA A 7 -2.40 -3.02 4.38
CA ALA A 7 -2.42 -1.57 4.26
C ALA A 7 -1.50 -0.85 5.27
N ARG A 8 -1.47 -1.31 6.53
CA ARG A 8 -0.58 -0.75 7.56
C ARG A 8 0.89 -0.98 7.25
N ILE A 9 1.25 -2.24 6.98
CA ILE A 9 2.64 -2.62 6.73
C ILE A 9 3.17 -1.89 5.49
N LEU A 10 2.43 -1.94 4.38
CA LEU A 10 2.81 -1.21 3.17
C LEU A 10 2.85 0.30 3.42
N GLY A 11 1.84 0.87 4.10
CA GLY A 11 1.82 2.29 4.42
C GLY A 11 3.03 2.74 5.24
N ILE A 12 3.43 1.97 6.24
CA ILE A 12 4.61 2.25 7.07
C ILE A 12 5.89 2.14 6.23
N VAL A 13 6.07 1.04 5.48
CA VAL A 13 7.27 0.82 4.67
C VAL A 13 7.43 1.91 3.62
N VAL A 14 6.34 2.27 2.91
CA VAL A 14 6.35 3.35 1.92
C VAL A 14 6.62 4.71 2.58
N ALA A 15 6.03 4.99 3.74
CA ALA A 15 6.29 6.23 4.48
C ALA A 15 7.77 6.34 4.86
N LEU A 16 8.36 5.25 5.38
CA LEU A 16 9.77 5.23 5.78
C LEU A 16 10.69 5.47 4.58
N LEU A 17 10.42 4.85 3.43
CA LEU A 17 11.20 5.09 2.20
C LEU A 17 11.11 6.55 1.74
N ALA A 18 9.89 7.11 1.73
CA ALA A 18 9.70 8.48 1.27
C ALA A 18 10.35 9.49 2.22
N ILE A 19 10.20 9.29 3.54
CA ILE A 19 10.87 10.12 4.54
C ILE A 19 12.38 10.00 4.41
N ALA A 20 12.93 8.79 4.26
CA ALA A 20 14.35 8.59 4.07
C ALA A 20 14.87 9.33 2.82
N GLY A 21 14.11 9.31 1.72
CA GLY A 21 14.45 10.03 0.48
C GLY A 21 14.51 11.54 0.66
N LEU A 22 13.63 12.13 1.49
CA LEU A 22 13.67 13.58 1.78
C LEU A 22 14.93 14.06 2.52
N PHE A 23 15.62 13.18 3.26
CA PHE A 23 16.75 13.56 4.11
C PHE A 23 18.12 13.12 3.57
N VAL A 24 18.16 12.40 2.45
CA VAL A 24 19.42 11.97 1.84
C VAL A 24 19.72 12.84 0.63
N GLU A 25 20.76 13.67 0.74
CA GLU A 25 21.26 14.46 -0.39
C GLU A 25 22.17 13.60 -1.28
N GLY A 26 21.87 13.55 -2.59
CA GLY A 26 22.64 12.81 -3.60
C GLY A 26 21.73 12.01 -4.55
N ASP A 27 22.30 11.35 -5.56
CA ASP A 27 21.51 10.61 -6.56
C ASP A 27 20.88 9.32 -5.99
N HIS A 28 21.42 8.76 -4.90
CA HIS A 28 21.02 7.44 -4.38
C HIS A 28 21.16 7.31 -2.85
N LEU A 29 20.17 6.67 -2.22
CA LEU A 29 20.14 6.26 -0.81
C LEU A 29 21.11 5.09 -0.59
N GLY A 30 22.33 5.41 -0.16
CA GLY A 30 23.39 4.41 0.07
C GLY A 30 23.80 3.62 -1.17
N GLY A 31 23.49 4.13 -2.38
CA GLY A 31 23.75 3.46 -3.66
C GLY A 31 22.71 2.43 -4.11
N PHE A 32 21.57 2.30 -3.42
CA PHE A 32 20.58 1.24 -3.69
C PHE A 32 19.20 1.72 -4.10
N ALA A 33 18.64 2.75 -3.45
CA ALA A 33 17.32 3.29 -3.78
C ALA A 33 17.45 4.70 -4.33
N ASN A 34 16.63 5.06 -5.32
CA ASN A 34 16.67 6.40 -5.88
C ASN A 34 16.17 7.44 -4.87
N VAL A 35 16.84 8.59 -4.82
CA VAL A 35 16.41 9.76 -4.05
C VAL A 35 15.90 10.80 -5.04
N ASP A 36 14.58 10.86 -5.18
CA ASP A 36 13.94 11.78 -6.09
C ASP A 36 12.70 12.39 -5.45
N LEU A 37 12.64 13.72 -5.45
CA LEU A 37 11.59 14.47 -4.78
C LEU A 37 10.21 14.18 -5.38
N THR A 38 10.11 14.01 -6.71
CA THR A 38 8.83 13.74 -7.38
C THR A 38 8.29 12.38 -6.94
N LEU A 39 9.14 11.37 -6.94
CA LEU A 39 8.79 10.03 -6.51
C LEU A 39 8.51 9.97 -4.99
N ASP A 40 9.24 10.72 -4.16
CA ASP A 40 8.99 10.77 -2.72
C ASP A 40 7.66 11.45 -2.39
N ILE A 41 7.29 12.52 -3.09
CA ILE A 41 5.96 13.14 -2.96
C ILE A 41 4.86 12.12 -3.31
N ALA A 42 5.02 11.39 -4.41
CA ALA A 42 4.05 10.35 -4.80
C ALA A 42 3.94 9.25 -3.72
N ARG A 43 5.08 8.79 -3.18
CA ARG A 43 5.13 7.81 -2.10
C ARG A 43 4.46 8.33 -0.82
N ILE A 44 4.64 9.60 -0.45
CA ILE A 44 3.98 10.22 0.71
C ILE A 44 2.46 10.16 0.55
N VAL A 45 1.94 10.57 -0.61
CA VAL A 45 0.48 10.55 -0.87
C VAL A 45 -0.06 9.11 -0.75
N ILE A 46 0.64 8.14 -1.32
CA ILE A 46 0.29 6.72 -1.25
C ILE A 46 0.36 6.20 0.18
N ALA A 47 1.42 6.52 0.91
CA ALA A 47 1.57 6.14 2.31
C ALA A 47 0.44 6.70 3.18
N VAL A 48 0.09 7.98 3.01
CA VAL A 48 -1.02 8.61 3.73
C VAL A 48 -2.33 7.88 3.44
N ALA A 49 -2.62 7.57 2.17
CA ALA A 49 -3.83 6.84 1.80
C ALA A 49 -3.88 5.43 2.43
N LEU A 50 -2.77 4.69 2.38
CA LEU A 50 -2.64 3.35 2.97
C LEU A 50 -2.78 3.36 4.50
N LEU A 51 -2.12 4.31 5.17
CA LEU A 51 -2.19 4.48 6.62
C LEU A 51 -3.60 4.91 7.05
N TRP A 52 -4.26 5.78 6.28
CA TRP A 52 -5.65 6.18 6.53
C TRP A 52 -6.59 4.98 6.50
N VAL A 53 -6.55 4.14 5.45
CA VAL A 53 -7.42 2.94 5.41
C VAL A 53 -6.98 1.82 6.37
N GLY A 54 -5.68 1.75 6.68
CA GLY A 54 -5.09 0.75 7.58
C GLY A 54 -5.43 1.01 9.04
N PHE A 55 -5.29 2.25 9.51
CA PHE A 55 -5.56 2.64 10.90
C PHE A 55 -6.97 3.20 11.12
N GLY A 56 -7.58 3.77 10.09
CA GLY A 56 -8.89 4.41 10.18
C GLY A 56 -10.08 3.45 10.30
N ARG A 57 -11.22 4.02 10.69
CA ARG A 57 -12.54 3.39 10.66
C ARG A 57 -13.20 3.63 9.30
N VAL A 58 -12.69 2.94 8.28
CA VAL A 58 -13.18 3.04 6.90
C VAL A 58 -14.06 1.85 6.50
N THR A 59 -14.87 2.03 5.46
CA THR A 59 -15.67 0.94 4.87
C THR A 59 -14.76 -0.09 4.19
N ARG A 60 -15.26 -1.32 4.01
CA ARG A 60 -14.53 -2.37 3.27
C ARG A 60 -14.24 -1.93 1.84
N THR A 61 -15.20 -1.29 1.18
CA THR A 61 -15.04 -0.77 -0.17
C THR A 61 -13.90 0.24 -0.24
N ALA A 62 -13.84 1.20 0.68
CA ALA A 62 -12.74 2.18 0.70
C ALA A 62 -11.37 1.51 0.86
N LEU A 63 -11.23 0.55 1.79
CA LEU A 63 -9.99 -0.21 1.99
C LEU A 63 -9.59 -0.98 0.72
N SER A 64 -10.51 -1.75 0.15
CA SER A 64 -10.25 -2.54 -1.07
C SER A 64 -9.93 -1.65 -2.27
N THR A 65 -10.64 -0.53 -2.43
CA THR A 65 -10.39 0.42 -3.53
C THR A 65 -9.01 1.05 -3.40
N VAL A 66 -8.62 1.53 -2.21
CA VAL A 66 -7.28 2.11 -2.01
C VAL A 66 -6.19 1.08 -2.29
N LEU A 67 -6.33 -0.14 -1.76
CA LEU A 67 -5.38 -1.22 -2.05
C LEU A 67 -5.31 -1.57 -3.53
N ALA A 68 -6.44 -1.60 -4.23
CA ALA A 68 -6.47 -1.90 -5.67
C ALA A 68 -5.80 -0.78 -6.47
N VAL A 69 -6.13 0.48 -6.20
CA VAL A 69 -5.55 1.64 -6.89
C VAL A 69 -4.04 1.69 -6.66
N VAL A 70 -3.59 1.61 -5.40
CA VAL A 70 -2.15 1.60 -5.07
C VAL A 70 -1.46 0.42 -5.74
N GLY A 71 -2.09 -0.77 -5.70
CA GLY A 71 -1.56 -1.97 -6.31
C GLY A 71 -1.35 -1.83 -7.82
N VAL A 72 -2.37 -1.33 -8.53
CA VAL A 72 -2.27 -1.05 -9.96
C VAL A 72 -1.18 -0.01 -10.24
N VAL A 73 -1.19 1.12 -9.53
CA VAL A 73 -0.20 2.21 -9.75
C VAL A 73 1.22 1.69 -9.56
N TYR A 74 1.51 0.98 -8.49
CA TYR A 74 2.84 0.45 -8.22
C TYR A 74 3.28 -0.61 -9.24
N VAL A 75 2.40 -1.53 -9.62
CA VAL A 75 2.72 -2.51 -10.68
C VAL A 75 3.00 -1.80 -12.00
N LEU A 76 2.18 -0.82 -12.38
CA LEU A 76 2.38 -0.06 -13.62
C LEU A 76 3.69 0.73 -13.59
N MET A 77 4.00 1.44 -12.51
CA MET A 77 5.27 2.14 -12.36
C MET A 77 6.46 1.18 -12.49
N GLY A 78 6.42 0.04 -11.82
CA GLY A 78 7.46 -0.98 -11.92
C GLY A 78 7.62 -1.54 -13.34
N ILE A 79 6.51 -1.80 -14.04
CA ILE A 79 6.54 -2.27 -15.43
C ILE A 79 7.10 -1.19 -16.36
N VAL A 80 6.63 0.06 -16.26
CA VAL A 80 7.14 1.15 -17.10
C VAL A 80 8.63 1.36 -16.86
N ALA A 81 9.10 1.22 -15.62
CA ALA A 81 10.51 1.38 -15.26
C ALA A 81 11.42 0.30 -15.85
N LEU A 82 10.87 -0.86 -16.26
CA LEU A 82 11.61 -1.86 -17.03
C LEU A 82 11.91 -1.42 -18.47
N PHE A 83 11.10 -0.51 -19.03
CA PHE A 83 11.28 0.03 -20.37
C PHE A 83 12.01 1.38 -20.35
N ASP A 84 11.74 2.20 -19.34
CA ASP A 84 12.36 3.51 -19.16
C ASP A 84 12.46 3.87 -17.68
N ALA A 85 13.69 3.81 -17.15
CA ALA A 85 13.97 4.09 -15.75
C ALA A 85 13.64 5.54 -15.36
N GLU A 86 13.75 6.50 -16.27
CA GLU A 86 13.51 7.93 -16.03
C GLU A 86 12.03 8.31 -16.12
N MET A 87 11.13 7.34 -16.37
CA MET A 87 9.68 7.55 -16.48
C MET A 87 9.32 8.63 -17.52
N PHE A 88 9.94 8.60 -18.69
CA PHE A 88 9.82 9.60 -19.76
C PHE A 88 10.26 11.01 -19.33
N GLY A 89 11.30 11.07 -18.48
CA GLY A 89 11.87 12.31 -17.94
C GLY A 89 11.14 12.87 -16.71
N LEU A 90 10.19 12.12 -16.14
CA LEU A 90 9.53 12.51 -14.88
C LEU A 90 10.44 12.36 -13.67
N LEU A 91 11.50 11.54 -13.76
CA LEU A 91 12.46 11.30 -12.69
C LEU A 91 13.88 11.66 -13.13
N PRO A 92 14.46 12.75 -12.62
CA PRO A 92 15.84 13.18 -12.87
C PRO A 92 16.92 12.09 -12.83
N THR A 93 16.80 11.14 -11.90
CA THR A 93 17.80 10.10 -11.63
C THR A 93 17.32 8.69 -12.00
N GLY A 94 16.02 8.54 -12.24
CA GLY A 94 15.38 7.28 -12.64
C GLY A 94 15.29 6.20 -11.54
N PHE A 95 14.56 5.13 -11.83
CA PHE A 95 14.40 3.98 -10.95
C PHE A 95 15.68 3.13 -10.87
N THR A 96 16.06 2.69 -9.67
CA THR A 96 17.03 1.60 -9.52
C THR A 96 16.35 0.22 -9.66
N GLY A 97 17.16 -0.83 -9.78
CA GLY A 97 16.63 -2.21 -9.73
C GLY A 97 15.88 -2.53 -8.43
N PHE A 98 16.29 -1.93 -7.30
CA PHE A 98 15.55 -2.03 -6.05
C PHE A 98 14.19 -1.34 -6.14
N ASP A 99 14.12 -0.13 -6.70
CA ASP A 99 12.86 0.58 -6.85
C ASP A 99 11.88 -0.20 -7.73
N ILE A 100 12.35 -0.79 -8.82
CA ILE A 100 11.54 -1.63 -9.71
C ILE A 100 10.98 -2.83 -8.94
N ALA A 101 11.84 -3.58 -8.26
CA ALA A 101 11.44 -4.76 -7.51
C ALA A 101 10.45 -4.40 -6.38
N PHE A 102 10.73 -3.31 -5.64
CA PHE A 102 9.87 -2.81 -4.58
C PHE A 102 8.48 -2.48 -5.11
N HIS A 103 8.37 -1.70 -6.19
CA HIS A 103 7.08 -1.30 -6.75
C HIS A 103 6.29 -2.50 -7.26
N ILE A 104 6.92 -3.44 -7.97
CA ILE A 104 6.23 -4.65 -8.44
C ILE A 104 5.74 -5.49 -7.24
N VAL A 105 6.60 -5.79 -6.28
CA VAL A 105 6.25 -6.65 -5.13
C VAL A 105 5.20 -5.98 -4.24
N ALA A 106 5.41 -4.72 -3.85
CA ALA A 106 4.45 -3.99 -3.03
C ALA A 106 3.11 -3.82 -3.75
N GLY A 107 3.14 -3.57 -5.07
CA GLY A 107 1.95 -3.47 -5.90
C GLY A 107 1.15 -4.77 -5.95
N LEU A 108 1.81 -5.91 -6.17
CA LEU A 108 1.17 -7.23 -6.14
C LEU A 108 0.60 -7.56 -4.76
N VAL A 109 1.32 -7.27 -3.68
CA VAL A 109 0.82 -7.48 -2.31
C VAL A 109 -0.42 -6.64 -2.04
N ALA A 110 -0.43 -5.37 -2.48
CA ALA A 110 -1.60 -4.51 -2.37
C ALA A 110 -2.79 -5.03 -3.18
N LEU A 111 -2.57 -5.45 -4.43
CA LEU A 111 -3.61 -6.07 -5.27
C LEU A 111 -4.20 -7.31 -4.60
N VAL A 112 -3.37 -8.25 -4.15
CA VAL A 112 -3.85 -9.43 -3.42
C VAL A 112 -4.69 -9.01 -2.21
N GLY A 113 -4.20 -8.03 -1.44
CA GLY A 113 -4.92 -7.48 -0.28
C GLY A 113 -6.29 -6.90 -0.64
N ALA A 114 -6.44 -6.29 -1.81
CA ALA A 114 -7.68 -5.69 -2.27
C ALA A 114 -8.80 -6.73 -2.48
N PHE A 115 -8.43 -7.94 -2.93
CA PHE A 115 -9.36 -9.02 -3.26
C PHE A 115 -9.54 -10.05 -2.13
N LEU A 116 -8.89 -9.87 -0.98
CA LEU A 116 -9.05 -10.79 0.14
C LEU A 116 -10.51 -10.79 0.67
N PRO A 117 -11.07 -11.98 0.96
CA PRO A 117 -12.36 -12.08 1.63
C PRO A 117 -12.33 -11.38 3.00
N ALA A 118 -13.43 -10.70 3.35
CA ALA A 118 -13.64 -10.34 4.74
C ALA A 118 -13.88 -11.64 5.52
N ALA A 119 -13.10 -11.89 6.57
CA ALA A 119 -13.42 -12.95 7.50
C ALA A 119 -14.82 -12.66 8.06
N THR A 120 -15.78 -13.51 7.77
CA THR A 120 -17.09 -13.50 8.40
C THR A 120 -16.85 -13.76 9.88
N GLU A 121 -17.13 -12.80 10.75
CA GLU A 121 -17.16 -13.12 12.17
C GLU A 121 -18.19 -14.25 12.37
N PRO A 122 -17.87 -15.30 13.15
CA PRO A 122 -18.87 -16.26 13.56
C PRO A 122 -20.00 -15.46 14.21
N ARG A 123 -21.21 -15.53 13.65
CA ARG A 123 -22.42 -15.05 14.33
C ARG A 123 -22.44 -15.82 15.64
N THR A 124 -22.05 -15.19 16.74
CA THR A 124 -22.24 -15.74 18.07
C THR A 124 -23.72 -16.05 18.15
N ALA A 125 -24.05 -17.32 18.31
CA ALA A 125 -25.40 -17.77 18.59
C ALA A 125 -25.83 -17.13 19.91
N ALA A 126 -26.33 -15.91 19.81
CA ALA A 126 -26.94 -15.14 20.88
C ALA A 126 -28.47 -15.16 20.70
N ASP A 127 -29.00 -16.24 20.14
CA ASP A 127 -30.36 -16.67 20.43
C ASP A 127 -30.24 -17.60 21.65
N GLY A 128 -30.15 -16.98 22.83
CA GLY A 128 -30.35 -17.68 24.08
C GLY A 128 -31.72 -18.37 24.08
N PRO A 129 -31.90 -19.47 24.83
CA PRO A 129 -33.15 -20.21 24.81
C PRO A 129 -34.30 -19.28 25.17
N ALA A 130 -35.30 -19.20 24.29
CA ALA A 130 -36.56 -18.54 24.56
C ALA A 130 -37.13 -19.14 25.85
N VAL A 131 -37.03 -18.39 26.95
CA VAL A 131 -37.68 -18.72 28.20
C VAL A 131 -39.18 -18.60 27.92
N ALA A 132 -39.81 -19.75 27.67
CA ALA A 132 -41.25 -19.90 27.67
C ALA A 132 -41.76 -19.68 29.10
N THR A 133 -41.98 -18.42 29.48
CA THR A 133 -42.80 -18.11 30.65
C THR A 133 -44.23 -18.42 30.30
N GLY A 134 -44.74 -19.51 30.88
CA GLY A 134 -46.14 -19.89 30.77
C GLY A 134 -47.08 -18.81 31.31
N ARG A 135 -48.20 -18.66 30.63
CA ARG A 135 -49.52 -18.28 31.14
C ARG A 135 -50.57 -18.64 30.10
#